data_AF-A0A2E2DBS6-F1
#
_entry.id   AF-A0A2E2DBS6-F1
#
_cell.length_a   1.000
_cell.length_b   1.000
_cell.length_c   1.000
_cell.angle_alpha   90.00
_cell.angle_beta   90.00
_cell.angle_gamma   90.00
#
_symmetry.space_group_name_H-M   'P 1'
#
loop_
_entity.id
_entity.type
_entity.pdbx_description
1 polymer ?
#
loop_
_entity_poly.entity_id
_entity_poly.type
_entity_poly.pdbx_seq_one_letter_code
_entity_poly.pdbx_strand_id
1 'polypeptide(L)'
;MKLLVDIGNSRVKWTTMDNNGLNESQSFDRNKSGIKASLNKVWKTLSEIESVYVANVAGEKIAAQLTEWTEKQWNLTPKFIQAEKKHFGVTNAYDEPAKLGIDRWLSLISARQHARLAQCIIDCGTAITVDIVTKAGQHQGGMIIPGISIMKSSLVNNTDALTTDTDDQEFKTLATNTYSAIQTGTLYAVTATIERIISDLKESFNNRIRFIITGGDAQALLPLLSDDVHYYPDIVLKGLAFYARQDKAKPAEKNKSKAQKSQISSDVDGQEKTETAADVTDKTAPNTVETSTENDNPSPETITEEKKKPARKPRKTRATKPKSPSKTKKQASDPSLPEEAI
;
A
#
# COMPACT_ATOMS: atom_id res chain seq x y z
N MET A 1 -17.29 15.03 4.50
CA MET A 1 -16.47 14.19 3.58
C MET A 1 -15.63 13.16 4.35
N LYS A 2 -15.28 12.03 3.73
CA LYS A 2 -14.38 11.00 4.29
C LYS A 2 -13.01 11.07 3.60
N LEU A 3 -11.92 11.10 4.35
CA LEU A 3 -10.56 11.10 3.81
C LEU A 3 -10.02 9.67 3.73
N LEU A 4 -9.56 9.24 2.56
CA LEU A 4 -8.93 7.94 2.35
C LEU A 4 -7.44 8.14 2.09
N VAL A 5 -6.60 7.42 2.84
CA VAL A 5 -5.15 7.62 2.82
C VAL A 5 -4.45 6.27 2.66
N ASP A 6 -3.59 6.17 1.65
CA ASP A 6 -2.67 5.08 1.41
C ASP A 6 -1.23 5.54 1.69
N ILE A 7 -0.66 5.03 2.77
CA ILE A 7 0.69 5.33 3.25
C ILE A 7 1.61 4.17 2.89
N GLY A 8 2.12 4.23 1.66
CA GLY A 8 3.13 3.31 1.13
C GLY A 8 4.52 3.57 1.71
N ASN A 9 5.57 2.90 1.22
CA ASN A 9 6.96 3.05 1.70
C ASN A 9 7.75 4.23 1.15
N SER A 10 7.31 4.85 0.06
CA SER A 10 7.98 6.03 -0.51
C SER A 10 7.04 7.21 -0.74
N ARG A 11 5.74 6.97 -0.76
CA ARG A 11 4.73 7.93 -1.15
C ARG A 11 3.49 7.78 -0.28
N VAL A 12 2.80 8.90 -0.06
CA VAL A 12 1.45 8.93 0.48
C VAL A 12 0.51 9.33 -0.65
N LYS A 13 -0.50 8.50 -0.88
CA LYS A 13 -1.58 8.78 -1.82
C LYS A 13 -2.88 8.95 -1.06
N TRP A 14 -3.74 9.86 -1.49
CA TRP A 14 -4.98 10.14 -0.78
C TRP A 14 -6.06 10.66 -1.71
N THR A 15 -7.31 10.56 -1.27
CA THR A 15 -8.47 11.18 -1.92
C THR A 15 -9.55 11.46 -0.87
N THR A 16 -10.49 12.35 -1.19
CA THR A 16 -11.73 12.51 -0.42
C THR A 16 -12.88 11.76 -1.08
N MET A 17 -13.77 11.22 -0.26
CA MET A 17 -15.01 10.60 -0.68
C MET A 17 -16.19 11.36 -0.09
N ASP A 18 -17.14 11.72 -0.93
CA ASP A 18 -18.42 12.33 -0.54
C ASP A 18 -19.59 11.46 -1.02
N ASN A 19 -20.81 11.99 -0.98
CA ASN A 19 -22.01 11.26 -1.38
C ASN A 19 -22.04 10.92 -2.89
N ASN A 20 -21.28 11.64 -3.72
CA ASN A 20 -21.17 11.40 -5.15
C ASN A 20 -20.05 10.39 -5.50
N GLY A 21 -19.28 9.94 -4.51
CA GLY A 21 -18.21 8.96 -4.69
C GLY A 21 -16.82 9.51 -4.41
N LEU A 22 -15.81 8.94 -5.08
CA LEU A 22 -14.40 9.31 -4.90
C LEU A 22 -14.04 10.52 -5.76
N ASN A 23 -13.36 11.49 -5.16
CA ASN A 23 -12.71 12.58 -5.88
C ASN A 23 -11.40 12.12 -6.52
N GLU A 24 -10.80 12.98 -7.35
CA GLU A 24 -9.49 12.73 -7.94
C GLU A 24 -8.42 12.54 -6.85
N SER A 25 -7.58 11.52 -7.00
CA SER A 25 -6.53 11.23 -6.03
C SER A 25 -5.34 12.17 -6.19
N GLN A 26 -4.71 12.48 -5.07
CA GLN A 26 -3.49 13.26 -4.99
C GLN A 26 -2.41 12.47 -4.27
N SER A 27 -1.15 12.91 -4.40
CA SER A 27 -0.04 12.25 -3.72
C SER A 27 1.10 13.21 -3.40
N PHE A 28 1.92 12.82 -2.43
CA PHE A 28 3.19 13.47 -2.12
C PHE A 28 4.21 12.43 -1.67
N ASP A 29 5.48 12.69 -1.94
CA ASP A 29 6.56 11.80 -1.51
C ASP A 29 6.76 11.88 0.01
N ARG A 30 7.09 10.73 0.62
CA ARG A 30 7.34 10.63 2.05
C ARG A 30 8.82 10.89 2.33
N ASN A 31 9.10 11.84 3.21
CA ASN A 31 10.42 12.04 3.75
C ASN A 31 10.74 11.00 4.84
N LYS A 32 11.99 10.55 4.91
CA LYS A 32 12.45 9.61 5.96
C LYS A 32 12.20 10.14 7.39
N SER A 33 12.20 11.46 7.55
CA SER A 33 12.02 12.13 8.85
C SER A 33 10.55 12.17 9.34
N GLY A 34 9.57 11.99 8.45
CA GLY A 34 8.15 12.00 8.82
C GLY A 34 7.23 12.58 7.74
N ILE A 35 5.94 12.72 8.08
CA ILE A 35 4.88 13.18 7.15
C ILE A 35 4.26 14.53 7.55
N LYS A 36 4.40 14.99 8.80
CA LYS A 36 3.65 16.15 9.35
C LYS A 36 3.77 17.43 8.52
N ALA A 37 4.97 17.75 8.01
CA ALA A 37 5.18 18.94 7.18
C ALA A 37 4.39 18.87 5.86
N SER A 38 4.37 17.71 5.22
CA SER A 38 3.58 17.45 4.01
C SER A 38 2.09 17.50 4.30
N LEU A 39 1.63 16.96 5.45
CA LEU A 39 0.23 17.06 5.87
C LEU A 39 -0.20 18.52 6.05
N ASN A 40 0.61 19.34 6.73
CA ASN A 40 0.35 20.78 6.88
C ASN A 40 0.29 21.52 5.54
N LYS A 41 1.11 21.13 4.56
CA LYS A 41 1.11 21.76 3.25
C LYS A 41 -0.13 21.38 2.44
N VAL A 42 -0.54 20.11 2.50
CA VAL A 42 -1.51 19.53 1.57
C VAL A 42 -2.93 19.50 2.14
N TRP A 43 -3.08 19.28 3.45
CA TRP A 43 -4.40 19.03 4.07
C TRP A 43 -4.90 20.17 4.95
N LYS A 44 -4.07 21.19 5.24
CA LYS A 44 -4.48 22.30 6.12
C LYS A 44 -5.69 23.08 5.60
N THR A 45 -5.91 23.10 4.28
CA THR A 45 -7.05 23.76 3.64
C THR A 45 -8.26 22.86 3.48
N LEU A 46 -8.16 21.56 3.78
CA LEU A 46 -9.30 20.66 3.74
C LEU A 46 -10.22 20.94 4.93
N SER A 47 -11.48 21.20 4.63
CA SER A 47 -12.56 21.40 5.61
C SER A 47 -13.56 20.26 5.54
N GLU A 48 -14.42 20.15 6.57
CA GLU A 48 -15.55 19.20 6.60
C GLU A 48 -15.13 17.72 6.47
N ILE A 49 -13.95 17.37 6.98
CA ILE A 49 -13.56 15.97 7.13
C ILE A 49 -14.30 15.40 8.34
N GLU A 50 -15.01 14.29 8.14
CA GLU A 50 -15.82 13.61 9.17
C GLU A 50 -15.15 12.34 9.69
N SER A 51 -14.30 11.72 8.86
CA SER A 51 -13.57 10.50 9.21
C SER A 51 -12.37 10.30 8.29
N VAL A 52 -11.37 9.59 8.79
CA VAL A 52 -10.12 9.28 8.08
C VAL A 52 -9.93 7.76 8.08
N TYR A 53 -9.75 7.15 6.91
CA TYR A 53 -9.48 5.72 6.73
C TYR A 53 -8.10 5.55 6.13
N VAL A 54 -7.31 4.63 6.69
CA VAL A 54 -5.88 4.56 6.42
C VAL A 54 -5.44 3.14 6.11
N ALA A 55 -4.79 2.96 4.96
CA ALA A 55 -3.89 1.85 4.68
C ALA A 55 -2.47 2.31 5.04
N ASN A 56 -1.78 1.60 5.92
CA ASN A 56 -0.43 1.95 6.34
C ASN A 56 0.51 0.75 6.29
N VAL A 57 1.55 0.86 5.46
CA VAL A 57 2.68 -0.08 5.43
C VAL A 57 4.01 0.59 5.82
N ALA A 58 3.98 1.87 6.21
CA ALA A 58 5.15 2.66 6.58
C ALA A 58 5.51 2.58 8.09
N GLY A 59 4.77 1.77 8.85
CA GLY A 59 5.05 1.47 10.26
C GLY A 59 4.43 2.43 11.28
N GLU A 60 4.57 2.06 12.55
CA GLU A 60 3.89 2.69 13.70
C GLU A 60 4.26 4.16 13.91
N LYS A 61 5.53 4.52 13.68
CA LYS A 61 5.97 5.92 13.82
C LYS A 61 5.18 6.86 12.91
N ILE A 62 4.87 6.41 11.68
CA ILE A 62 4.10 7.22 10.73
C ILE A 62 2.61 7.23 11.11
N ALA A 63 2.07 6.12 11.60
CA ALA A 63 0.71 6.05 12.14
C ALA A 63 0.51 7.03 13.31
N ALA A 64 1.45 7.07 14.25
CA ALA A 64 1.41 8.00 15.38
C ALA A 64 1.46 9.46 14.93
N GLN A 65 2.34 9.79 13.97
CA GLN A 65 2.43 11.15 13.42
C GLN A 65 1.14 11.59 12.72
N LEU A 66 0.50 10.68 11.98
CA LEU A 66 -0.79 10.95 11.35
C LEU A 66 -1.87 11.20 12.40
N THR A 67 -1.96 10.31 13.39
CA THR A 67 -2.97 10.36 14.46
C THR A 67 -2.90 11.68 15.22
N GLU A 68 -1.70 12.05 15.69
CA GLU A 68 -1.49 13.32 16.38
C GLU A 68 -1.89 14.52 15.51
N TRP A 69 -1.60 14.46 14.21
CA TRP A 69 -1.94 15.53 13.29
C TRP A 69 -3.46 15.64 13.07
N THR A 70 -4.16 14.53 12.82
CA THR A 70 -5.61 14.53 12.57
C THR A 70 -6.41 14.85 13.83
N GLU A 71 -5.96 14.43 14.99
CA GLU A 71 -6.57 14.79 16.29
C GLU A 71 -6.40 16.28 16.56
N LYS A 72 -5.20 16.83 16.35
CA LYS A 72 -4.97 18.26 16.54
C LYS A 72 -5.74 19.15 15.55
N GLN A 73 -5.79 18.75 14.28
CA GLN A 73 -6.35 19.59 13.22
C GLN A 73 -7.87 19.44 13.09
N TRP A 74 -8.40 18.24 13.28
CA TRP A 74 -9.82 17.92 13.01
C TRP A 74 -10.54 17.30 14.20
N ASN A 75 -9.87 17.03 15.33
CA ASN A 75 -10.42 16.26 16.45
C ASN A 75 -10.94 14.87 15.99
N LEU A 76 -10.20 14.23 15.08
CA LEU A 76 -10.53 12.92 14.52
C LEU A 76 -9.40 11.92 14.72
N THR A 77 -9.75 10.76 15.28
CA THR A 77 -8.86 9.59 15.33
C THR A 77 -8.98 8.81 14.01
N PRO A 78 -7.87 8.54 13.29
CA PRO A 78 -7.89 7.82 12.03
C PRO A 78 -8.12 6.32 12.25
N LYS A 79 -8.85 5.70 11.31
CA LYS A 79 -9.13 4.26 11.29
C LYS A 79 -8.11 3.54 10.42
N PHE A 80 -7.19 2.83 11.05
CA PHE A 80 -6.21 1.99 10.35
C PHE A 80 -6.84 0.64 10.02
N ILE A 81 -6.94 0.33 8.73
CA ILE A 81 -7.50 -0.94 8.26
C ILE A 81 -6.44 -2.03 8.37
N GLN A 82 -6.87 -3.24 8.72
CA GLN A 82 -6.03 -4.42 8.81
C GLN A 82 -6.55 -5.51 7.87
N ALA A 83 -5.65 -6.38 7.42
CA ALA A 83 -6.02 -7.50 6.58
C ALA A 83 -6.80 -8.55 7.41
N GLU A 84 -7.90 -9.03 6.84
CA GLU A 84 -8.83 -9.94 7.51
C GLU A 84 -8.79 -11.34 6.88
N LYS A 85 -9.30 -12.36 7.60
CA LYS A 85 -9.40 -13.71 7.01
C LYS A 85 -10.36 -13.74 5.83
N LYS A 86 -11.49 -13.04 5.93
CA LYS A 86 -12.50 -12.95 4.88
C LYS A 86 -13.32 -11.68 5.06
N HIS A 87 -13.33 -10.81 4.04
CA HIS A 87 -14.19 -9.63 4.03
C HIS A 87 -14.44 -9.18 2.59
N PHE A 88 -15.50 -8.40 2.36
CA PHE A 88 -15.90 -7.89 1.02
C PHE A 88 -15.85 -8.93 -0.10
N GLY A 89 -16.26 -10.19 0.18
CA GLY A 89 -16.27 -11.27 -0.80
C GLY A 89 -14.88 -11.76 -1.23
N VAL A 90 -13.82 -11.42 -0.48
CA VAL A 90 -12.45 -11.94 -0.62
C VAL A 90 -12.11 -12.82 0.56
N THR A 91 -11.46 -13.96 0.32
CA THR A 91 -10.91 -14.86 1.36
C THR A 91 -9.38 -14.84 1.26
N ASN A 92 -8.70 -14.56 2.37
CA ASN A 92 -7.26 -14.42 2.42
C ASN A 92 -6.55 -15.79 2.47
N ALA A 93 -5.57 -15.96 1.59
CA ALA A 93 -4.75 -17.16 1.46
C ALA A 93 -3.69 -17.32 2.54
N TYR A 94 -3.29 -16.23 3.20
CA TYR A 94 -2.25 -16.30 4.23
C TYR A 94 -2.74 -17.12 5.42
N ASP A 95 -1.85 -17.93 5.98
CA ASP A 95 -2.09 -18.69 7.22
C ASP A 95 -2.42 -17.75 8.38
N GLU A 96 -1.65 -16.65 8.46
CA GLU A 96 -1.89 -15.53 9.36
C GLU A 96 -2.35 -14.30 8.54
N PRO A 97 -3.66 -14.04 8.44
CA PRO A 97 -4.19 -13.00 7.56
C PRO A 97 -3.61 -11.61 7.80
N ALA A 98 -3.32 -11.28 9.07
CA ALA A 98 -2.75 -9.99 9.48
C ALA A 98 -1.34 -9.75 8.93
N LYS A 99 -0.63 -10.78 8.47
CA LYS A 99 0.69 -10.65 7.83
C LYS A 99 0.61 -10.25 6.35
N LEU A 100 -0.56 -10.31 5.73
CA LEU A 100 -0.73 -9.78 4.37
C LEU A 100 -0.69 -8.25 4.44
N GLY A 101 0.16 -7.64 3.60
CA GLY A 101 0.21 -6.18 3.45
C GLY A 101 -1.18 -5.60 3.19
N ILE A 102 -1.52 -4.53 3.91
CA ILE A 102 -2.87 -3.94 3.84
C ILE A 102 -3.17 -3.36 2.44
N ASP A 103 -2.17 -2.82 1.77
CA ASP A 103 -2.21 -2.39 0.37
C ASP A 103 -2.62 -3.54 -0.58
N ARG A 104 -2.01 -4.71 -0.42
CA ARG A 104 -2.34 -5.93 -1.18
C ARG A 104 -3.75 -6.43 -0.87
N TRP A 105 -4.13 -6.45 0.40
CA TRP A 105 -5.49 -6.81 0.83
C TRP A 105 -6.57 -5.93 0.19
N LEU A 106 -6.39 -4.61 0.24
CA LEU A 106 -7.32 -3.65 -0.33
C LEU A 106 -7.35 -3.72 -1.86
N SER A 107 -6.22 -4.02 -2.49
CA SER A 107 -6.14 -4.26 -3.93
C SER A 107 -6.96 -5.49 -4.35
N LEU A 108 -6.89 -6.59 -3.60
CA LEU A 108 -7.70 -7.80 -3.81
C LEU A 108 -9.20 -7.48 -3.69
N ILE A 109 -9.60 -6.71 -2.67
CA ILE A 109 -10.99 -6.27 -2.48
C ILE A 109 -11.45 -5.44 -3.69
N SER A 110 -10.68 -4.41 -4.04
CA SER A 110 -11.01 -3.52 -5.15
C SER A 110 -11.14 -4.27 -6.47
N ALA A 111 -10.21 -5.17 -6.78
CA ALA A 111 -10.31 -6.05 -7.95
C ALA A 111 -11.57 -6.91 -7.90
N ARG A 112 -11.84 -7.56 -6.76
CA ARG A 112 -13.00 -8.43 -6.57
C ARG A 112 -14.33 -7.72 -6.83
N GLN A 113 -14.41 -6.46 -6.43
CA GLN A 113 -15.61 -5.63 -6.61
C GLN A 113 -15.70 -5.06 -8.03
N HIS A 114 -14.56 -4.78 -8.67
CA HIS A 114 -14.51 -4.31 -10.05
C HIS A 114 -15.03 -5.35 -11.05
N ALA A 115 -14.69 -6.64 -10.87
CA ALA A 115 -15.18 -7.71 -11.76
C ALA A 115 -15.29 -9.07 -11.06
N ARG A 116 -16.32 -9.84 -11.45
CA ARG A 116 -16.55 -11.23 -10.97
C ARG A 116 -15.82 -12.24 -11.87
N LEU A 117 -14.52 -12.01 -12.06
CA LEU A 117 -13.59 -12.83 -12.85
C LEU A 117 -12.31 -13.08 -12.05
N ALA A 118 -11.51 -14.08 -12.45
CA ALA A 118 -10.17 -14.21 -11.92
C ALA A 118 -9.34 -12.98 -12.36
N GLN A 119 -8.59 -12.39 -11.42
CA GLN A 119 -7.82 -11.19 -11.64
C GLN A 119 -6.43 -11.32 -11.02
N CYS A 120 -5.42 -10.96 -11.78
CA CYS A 120 -4.04 -10.79 -11.34
C CYS A 120 -3.78 -9.29 -11.20
N ILE A 121 -3.47 -8.84 -10.00
CA ILE A 121 -3.10 -7.46 -9.69
C ILE A 121 -1.59 -7.37 -9.67
N ILE A 122 -1.02 -6.45 -10.43
CA ILE A 122 0.42 -6.16 -10.50
C ILE A 122 0.61 -4.72 -10.03
N ASP A 123 1.02 -4.53 -8.78
CA ASP A 123 1.34 -3.20 -8.25
C ASP A 123 2.82 -2.90 -8.44
N CYS A 124 3.12 -1.96 -9.32
CA CYS A 124 4.48 -1.52 -9.64
C CYS A 124 4.82 -0.24 -8.88
N GLY A 125 5.19 -0.40 -7.60
CA GLY A 125 5.67 0.68 -6.74
C GLY A 125 7.13 0.46 -6.30
N THR A 126 7.44 0.90 -5.07
CA THR A 126 8.75 0.69 -4.43
C THR A 126 9.20 -0.77 -4.51
N ALA A 127 8.28 -1.70 -4.19
CA ALA A 127 8.35 -3.09 -4.59
C ALA A 127 7.27 -3.36 -5.65
N ILE A 128 7.51 -4.36 -6.49
CA ILE A 128 6.47 -4.92 -7.34
C ILE A 128 5.79 -6.05 -6.59
N THR A 129 4.48 -5.98 -6.45
CA THR A 129 3.68 -7.08 -5.89
C THR A 129 2.76 -7.66 -6.94
N VAL A 130 2.55 -8.97 -6.86
CA VAL A 130 1.64 -9.69 -7.74
C VAL A 130 0.70 -10.51 -6.87
N ASP A 131 -0.60 -10.34 -7.04
CA ASP A 131 -1.61 -11.05 -6.25
C ASP A 131 -2.74 -11.56 -7.15
N ILE A 132 -3.25 -12.75 -6.86
CA ILE A 132 -4.33 -13.36 -7.63
C ILE A 132 -5.58 -13.54 -6.78
N VAL A 133 -6.70 -12.99 -7.23
CA VAL A 133 -8.04 -13.29 -6.71
C VAL A 133 -8.85 -14.04 -7.76
N THR A 134 -9.40 -15.20 -7.39
CA THR A 134 -10.23 -15.99 -8.31
C THR A 134 -11.63 -15.38 -8.48
N LYS A 135 -12.40 -15.88 -9.46
CA LYS A 135 -13.82 -15.53 -9.64
C LYS A 135 -14.67 -15.75 -8.37
N ALA A 136 -14.31 -16.74 -7.55
CA ALA A 136 -14.98 -17.04 -6.28
C ALA A 136 -14.57 -16.09 -5.15
N GLY A 137 -13.56 -15.24 -5.36
CA GLY A 137 -13.00 -14.37 -4.33
C GLY A 137 -11.93 -15.02 -3.46
N GLN A 138 -11.43 -16.20 -3.85
CA GLN A 138 -10.31 -16.81 -3.15
C GLN A 138 -9.00 -16.15 -3.60
N HIS A 139 -8.25 -15.55 -2.67
CA HIS A 139 -6.85 -15.17 -2.85
C HIS A 139 -6.02 -16.46 -3.04
N GLN A 140 -5.09 -16.47 -3.99
CA GLN A 140 -4.21 -17.63 -4.29
C GLN A 140 -2.75 -17.41 -3.86
N GLY A 141 -2.50 -16.39 -3.04
CA GLY A 141 -1.15 -15.92 -2.75
C GLY A 141 -0.62 -14.97 -3.83
N GLY A 142 0.68 -14.71 -3.76
CA GLY A 142 1.32 -13.71 -4.58
C GLY A 142 2.85 -13.72 -4.52
N MET A 143 3.45 -12.74 -5.19
CA MET A 143 4.90 -12.54 -5.26
C MET A 143 5.26 -11.12 -4.83
N ILE A 144 6.45 -10.96 -4.27
CA ILE A 144 7.07 -9.65 -3.99
C ILE A 144 8.43 -9.63 -4.68
N ILE A 145 8.64 -8.64 -5.54
CA ILE A 145 9.83 -8.46 -6.38
C ILE A 145 10.36 -7.05 -6.10
N PRO A 146 11.68 -6.81 -6.04
CA PRO A 146 12.18 -5.44 -5.92
C PRO A 146 11.69 -4.58 -7.10
N GLY A 147 11.22 -3.37 -6.83
CA GLY A 147 10.84 -2.43 -7.89
C GLY A 147 12.06 -1.91 -8.65
N ILE A 148 11.83 -1.21 -9.76
CA ILE A 148 12.91 -0.71 -10.64
C ILE A 148 13.91 0.14 -9.83
N SER A 149 13.42 1.06 -9.00
CA SER A 149 14.25 1.93 -8.18
C SER A 149 15.07 1.16 -7.14
N ILE A 150 14.48 0.12 -6.50
CA ILE A 150 15.23 -0.74 -5.58
C ILE A 150 16.32 -1.49 -6.32
N MET A 151 16.00 -2.14 -7.44
CA MET A 151 16.99 -2.89 -8.24
C MET A 151 18.17 -1.99 -8.64
N LYS A 152 17.89 -0.78 -9.16
CA LYS A 152 18.92 0.20 -9.53
C LYS A 152 19.77 0.61 -8.33
N SER A 153 19.13 1.01 -7.22
CA SER A 153 19.86 1.44 -6.02
C SER A 153 20.69 0.32 -5.39
N SER A 154 20.24 -0.93 -5.50
CA SER A 154 20.97 -2.09 -4.99
C SER A 154 22.26 -2.35 -5.77
N LEU A 155 22.31 -1.98 -7.05
CA LEU A 155 23.54 -2.05 -7.83
C LEU A 155 24.43 -0.86 -7.48
N VAL A 156 23.90 0.37 -7.58
CA VAL A 156 24.67 1.61 -7.34
C VAL A 156 25.32 1.64 -5.96
N ASN A 157 24.57 1.33 -4.90
CA ASN A 157 25.07 1.41 -3.52
C ASN A 157 26.14 0.36 -3.19
N ASN A 158 26.29 -0.67 -4.02
CA ASN A 158 27.25 -1.76 -3.81
C ASN A 158 28.42 -1.70 -4.81
N THR A 159 28.62 -0.58 -5.48
CA THR A 159 29.69 -0.39 -6.47
C THR A 159 30.32 1.01 -6.35
N ASP A 160 31.62 1.05 -6.08
CA ASP A 160 32.37 2.29 -5.77
C ASP A 160 32.56 3.25 -6.97
N ALA A 161 32.13 2.87 -8.18
CA ALA A 161 32.56 3.51 -9.44
C ALA A 161 31.43 4.08 -10.33
N LEU A 162 30.19 4.16 -9.85
CA LEU A 162 29.08 4.68 -10.65
C LEU A 162 28.95 6.21 -10.51
N THR A 163 29.48 6.94 -11.49
CA THR A 163 29.14 8.36 -11.69
C THR A 163 27.72 8.47 -12.25
N THR A 164 26.94 9.40 -11.71
CA THR A 164 25.53 9.65 -12.08
C THR A 164 25.40 10.51 -13.33
N ASP A 165 26.18 10.21 -14.38
CA ASP A 165 26.05 10.91 -15.64
C ASP A 165 24.83 10.36 -16.39
N THR A 166 23.81 11.21 -16.49
CA THR A 166 22.55 10.92 -17.18
C THR A 166 22.74 11.26 -18.65
N ASP A 167 22.84 10.25 -19.49
CA ASP A 167 22.75 10.42 -20.93
C ASP A 167 21.36 9.93 -21.35
N ASP A 168 20.54 10.83 -21.88
CA ASP A 168 19.17 10.60 -22.38
C ASP A 168 19.21 9.74 -23.65
N GLN A 169 19.73 8.52 -23.54
CA GLN A 169 19.82 7.61 -24.68
C GLN A 169 18.59 6.73 -24.82
N GLU A 170 18.18 6.61 -26.07
CA GLU A 170 17.17 5.70 -26.60
C GLU A 170 17.28 4.29 -26.00
N PHE A 171 16.14 3.67 -25.64
CA PHE A 171 16.11 2.34 -25.05
C PHE A 171 16.68 1.30 -26.02
N LYS A 172 17.91 0.84 -25.77
CA LYS A 172 18.56 -0.26 -26.48
C LYS A 172 18.62 -1.50 -25.60
N THR A 173 18.32 -2.67 -26.17
CA THR A 173 18.34 -3.96 -25.44
C THR A 173 19.72 -4.27 -24.84
N LEU A 174 20.79 -3.90 -25.52
CA LEU A 174 22.16 -4.03 -25.03
C LEU A 174 22.79 -2.62 -25.02
N ALA A 175 23.13 -2.15 -23.82
CA ALA A 175 23.77 -0.86 -23.64
C ALA A 175 25.31 -0.97 -23.68
N THR A 176 25.97 0.13 -24.03
CA THR A 176 27.44 0.21 -24.14
C THR A 176 28.09 1.04 -23.02
N ASN A 177 27.32 1.44 -22.01
CA ASN A 177 27.82 2.11 -20.80
C ASN A 177 27.10 1.57 -19.56
N THR A 178 27.72 1.69 -18.38
CA THR A 178 27.25 1.08 -17.13
C THR A 178 25.89 1.62 -16.68
N TYR A 179 25.67 2.94 -16.76
CA TYR A 179 24.42 3.56 -16.32
C TYR A 179 23.23 3.05 -17.15
N SER A 180 23.34 3.13 -18.48
CA SER A 180 22.32 2.61 -19.40
C SER A 180 22.20 1.09 -19.30
N ALA A 181 23.27 0.34 -19.01
CA ALA A 181 23.20 -1.11 -18.80
C ALA A 181 22.39 -1.47 -17.54
N ILE A 182 22.55 -0.72 -16.44
CA ILE A 182 21.73 -0.88 -15.24
C ILE A 182 20.28 -0.50 -15.53
N GLN A 183 20.05 0.63 -16.23
CA GLN A 183 18.70 1.08 -16.57
C GLN A 183 17.96 0.07 -17.46
N THR A 184 18.56 -0.34 -18.58
CA THR A 184 17.97 -1.33 -19.47
C THR A 184 17.83 -2.68 -18.78
N GLY A 185 18.85 -3.15 -18.06
CA GLY A 185 18.83 -4.46 -17.40
C GLY A 185 17.73 -4.57 -16.35
N THR A 186 17.55 -3.54 -15.52
CA THR A 186 16.47 -3.52 -14.51
C THR A 186 15.09 -3.43 -15.15
N LEU A 187 14.92 -2.61 -16.18
CA LEU A 187 13.64 -2.53 -16.90
C LEU A 187 13.30 -3.85 -17.60
N TYR A 188 14.27 -4.45 -18.29
CA TYR A 188 14.11 -5.72 -18.98
C TYR A 188 13.79 -6.86 -18.00
N ALA A 189 14.44 -6.89 -16.83
CA ALA A 189 14.16 -7.89 -15.79
C ALA A 189 12.70 -7.80 -15.32
N VAL A 190 12.21 -6.59 -15.06
CA VAL A 190 10.82 -6.37 -14.62
C VAL A 190 9.82 -6.75 -15.71
N THR A 191 9.99 -6.25 -16.94
CA THR A 191 9.04 -6.53 -18.04
C THR A 191 9.03 -8.01 -18.39
N ALA A 192 10.20 -8.66 -18.49
CA ALA A 192 10.28 -10.10 -18.76
C ALA A 192 9.64 -10.94 -17.63
N THR A 193 9.76 -10.52 -16.38
CA THR A 193 9.12 -11.20 -15.25
C THR A 193 7.60 -11.08 -15.32
N ILE A 194 7.08 -9.87 -15.58
CA ILE A 194 5.64 -9.64 -15.72
C ILE A 194 5.07 -10.43 -16.91
N GLU A 195 5.72 -10.39 -18.07
CA GLU A 195 5.31 -11.16 -19.25
C GLU A 195 5.31 -12.67 -18.99
N ARG A 196 6.30 -13.17 -18.24
CA ARG A 196 6.34 -14.57 -17.86
C ARG A 196 5.17 -14.96 -16.94
N ILE A 197 4.87 -14.13 -15.94
CA ILE A 197 3.73 -14.32 -15.04
C ILE A 197 2.42 -14.33 -15.84
N ILE A 198 2.25 -13.39 -16.77
CA ILE A 198 1.06 -13.33 -17.63
C ILE A 198 0.92 -14.61 -18.45
N SER A 199 2.00 -15.08 -19.07
CA SER A 199 2.00 -16.33 -19.85
C SER A 199 1.60 -17.53 -18.99
N ASP A 200 2.25 -17.72 -17.84
CA ASP A 200 2.03 -18.87 -16.95
C ASP A 200 0.58 -18.86 -16.37
N LEU A 201 0.05 -17.68 -16.05
CA LEU A 201 -1.31 -17.54 -15.55
C LEU A 201 -2.38 -17.67 -16.65
N LYS A 202 -2.12 -17.21 -17.87
CA LYS A 202 -3.03 -17.46 -19.00
C LYS A 202 -3.19 -18.96 -19.25
N GLU A 203 -2.10 -19.72 -19.20
CA GLU A 203 -2.14 -21.18 -19.28
C GLU A 203 -2.93 -21.78 -18.12
N SER A 204 -2.61 -21.41 -16.88
CA SER A 204 -3.23 -21.97 -15.67
C SER A 204 -4.74 -21.66 -15.55
N PHE A 205 -5.20 -20.54 -16.12
CA PHE A 205 -6.60 -20.10 -16.06
C PHE A 205 -7.35 -20.25 -17.41
N ASN A 206 -6.80 -20.99 -18.38
CA ASN A 206 -7.39 -21.19 -19.70
C ASN A 206 -7.81 -19.86 -20.38
N ASN A 207 -6.96 -18.83 -20.29
CA ASN A 207 -7.19 -17.46 -20.75
C ASN A 207 -8.38 -16.73 -20.08
N ARG A 208 -8.93 -17.25 -18.98
CA ARG A 208 -10.05 -16.64 -18.24
C ARG A 208 -9.57 -15.89 -17.00
N ILE A 209 -8.57 -15.03 -17.20
CA ILE A 209 -8.00 -14.16 -16.17
C ILE A 209 -7.75 -12.78 -16.75
N ARG A 210 -8.03 -11.75 -15.96
CA ARG A 210 -7.74 -10.36 -16.31
C ARG A 210 -6.49 -9.89 -15.58
N PHE A 211 -5.62 -9.15 -16.28
CA PHE A 211 -4.41 -8.57 -15.70
C PHE A 211 -4.63 -7.08 -15.48
N ILE A 212 -4.28 -6.64 -14.28
CA ILE A 212 -4.36 -5.24 -13.86
C ILE A 212 -2.98 -4.78 -13.47
N ILE A 213 -2.58 -3.59 -13.92
CA ILE A 213 -1.37 -2.91 -13.45
C ILE A 213 -1.73 -1.60 -12.75
N THR A 214 -1.06 -1.33 -11.63
CA THR A 214 -1.19 -0.12 -10.81
C THR A 214 0.18 0.26 -10.27
N GLY A 215 0.26 1.31 -9.44
CA GLY A 215 1.50 1.77 -8.82
C GLY A 215 2.15 2.92 -9.58
N GLY A 216 3.21 3.47 -9.01
CA GLY A 216 3.91 4.65 -9.53
C GLY A 216 4.65 4.40 -10.85
N ASP A 217 5.17 3.18 -11.04
CA ASP A 217 5.96 2.80 -12.22
C ASP A 217 5.09 2.21 -13.34
N ALA A 218 3.78 2.03 -13.12
CA ALA A 218 2.87 1.40 -14.06
C ALA A 218 2.83 2.09 -15.43
N GLN A 219 2.78 3.42 -15.46
CA GLN A 219 2.71 4.17 -16.73
C GLN A 219 3.97 4.03 -17.56
N ALA A 220 5.14 3.91 -16.91
CA ALA A 220 6.40 3.68 -17.61
C ALA A 220 6.52 2.23 -18.13
N LEU A 221 5.90 1.27 -17.45
CA LEU A 221 5.93 -0.14 -17.82
C LEU A 221 4.88 -0.51 -18.87
N LEU A 222 3.68 0.09 -18.82
CA LEU A 222 2.55 -0.29 -19.66
C LEU A 222 2.88 -0.35 -21.17
N PRO A 223 3.63 0.60 -21.77
CA PRO A 223 3.99 0.54 -23.19
C PRO A 223 4.91 -0.62 -23.57
N LEU A 224 5.51 -1.30 -22.58
CA LEU A 224 6.47 -2.39 -22.75
C LEU A 224 5.85 -3.77 -22.51
N LEU A 225 4.57 -3.82 -22.13
CA LEU A 225 3.83 -5.03 -21.79
C LEU A 225 2.79 -5.36 -22.86
N SER A 226 2.25 -6.57 -22.80
CA SER A 226 1.14 -7.00 -23.66
C SER A 226 -0.12 -6.15 -23.49
N ASP A 227 -0.87 -5.98 -24.58
CA ASP A 227 -2.12 -5.19 -24.61
C ASP A 227 -3.23 -5.71 -23.67
N ASP A 228 -3.08 -6.94 -23.14
CA ASP A 228 -4.03 -7.56 -22.21
C ASP A 228 -3.89 -7.05 -20.76
N VAL A 229 -2.91 -6.17 -20.50
CA VAL A 229 -2.68 -5.57 -19.18
C VAL A 229 -3.41 -4.24 -19.08
N HIS A 230 -4.35 -4.14 -18.15
CA HIS A 230 -5.17 -2.93 -17.98
C HIS A 230 -4.67 -2.06 -16.84
N TYR A 231 -4.40 -0.79 -17.13
CA TYR A 231 -4.07 0.19 -16.09
C TYR A 231 -5.30 0.48 -15.22
N TYR A 232 -5.15 0.32 -13.91
CA TYR A 232 -6.20 0.64 -12.94
C TYR A 232 -5.61 1.41 -11.76
N PRO A 233 -5.52 2.75 -11.87
CA PRO A 233 -4.96 3.56 -10.79
C PRO A 233 -5.85 3.50 -9.55
N ASP A 234 -5.24 3.84 -8.42
CA ASP A 234 -5.92 4.10 -7.14
C ASP A 234 -6.58 2.86 -6.55
N ILE A 235 -6.13 1.66 -6.94
CA ILE A 235 -6.78 0.41 -6.54
C ILE A 235 -6.87 0.26 -5.02
N VAL A 236 -5.85 0.70 -4.27
CA VAL A 236 -5.82 0.68 -2.80
C VAL A 236 -6.84 1.65 -2.21
N LEU A 237 -6.90 2.89 -2.72
CA LEU A 237 -7.89 3.89 -2.30
C LEU A 237 -9.32 3.44 -2.61
N LYS A 238 -9.53 2.80 -3.77
CA LYS A 238 -10.82 2.18 -4.13
C LYS A 238 -11.17 1.02 -3.19
N GLY A 239 -10.18 0.26 -2.73
CA GLY A 239 -10.35 -0.74 -1.66
C GLY A 239 -10.78 -0.10 -0.34
N LEU A 240 -10.11 0.98 0.09
CA LEU A 240 -10.47 1.74 1.29
C LEU A 240 -11.89 2.31 1.22
N ALA A 241 -12.34 2.70 0.02
CA ALA A 241 -13.68 3.24 -0.17
C ALA A 241 -14.78 2.27 0.26
N PHE A 242 -14.57 0.95 0.13
CA PHE A 242 -15.53 -0.06 0.60
C PHE A 242 -15.67 -0.07 2.13
N TYR A 243 -14.56 0.02 2.86
CA TYR A 243 -14.59 0.20 4.32
C TYR A 243 -15.27 1.51 4.70
N ALA A 244 -14.90 2.59 4.02
CA ALA A 244 -15.44 3.91 4.32
C ALA A 244 -16.94 4.01 4.05
N ARG A 245 -17.52 3.25 3.11
CA ARG A 245 -18.96 3.26 2.82
C ARG A 245 -19.81 2.54 3.88
N GLN A 246 -19.30 1.49 4.51
CA GLN A 246 -20.05 0.75 5.55
C GLN A 246 -20.34 1.61 6.78
N ASP A 247 -19.41 2.48 7.15
CA ASP A 247 -19.58 3.38 8.29
C ASP A 247 -20.52 4.54 7.90
N LYS A 248 -21.81 4.40 8.19
CA LYS A 248 -22.78 5.50 8.06
C LYS A 248 -22.35 6.69 8.92
N ALA A 249 -22.59 7.91 8.42
CA ALA A 249 -22.38 9.13 9.19
C ALA A 249 -23.22 9.04 10.49
N LYS A 250 -22.58 9.24 11.65
CA LYS A 250 -23.34 9.50 12.88
C LYS A 250 -24.19 10.76 12.63
N PRO A 251 -25.50 10.76 12.91
CA PRO A 251 -26.28 11.99 12.87
C PRO A 251 -25.61 13.01 13.78
N ALA A 252 -25.34 14.22 13.29
CA ALA A 252 -24.83 15.30 14.11
C ALA A 252 -25.78 15.52 15.29
N GLU A 253 -25.32 15.25 16.51
CA GLU A 253 -26.03 15.67 17.72
C GLU A 253 -26.12 17.19 17.68
N LYS A 254 -27.32 17.69 17.37
CA LYS A 254 -27.66 19.10 17.58
C LYS A 254 -27.58 19.35 19.08
N ASN A 255 -26.45 19.90 19.53
CA ASN A 255 -26.34 20.51 20.84
C ASN A 255 -27.41 21.59 20.98
N LYS A 256 -28.54 21.25 21.61
CA LYS A 256 -29.47 22.23 22.17
C LYS A 256 -28.77 22.81 23.39
N SER A 257 -28.05 23.92 23.21
CA SER A 257 -27.70 24.76 24.35
C SER A 257 -28.99 25.31 24.95
N LYS A 258 -29.36 24.78 26.11
CA LYS A 258 -30.34 25.42 26.99
C LYS A 258 -29.71 26.73 27.45
N ALA A 259 -30.26 27.84 26.99
CA ALA A 259 -30.10 29.13 27.64
C ALA A 259 -30.81 29.06 29.00
N GLN A 260 -30.04 28.93 30.09
CA GLN A 260 -30.51 29.28 31.43
C GLN A 260 -29.92 30.64 31.77
N LYS A 261 -30.80 31.66 31.75
CA LYS A 261 -30.55 32.96 32.35
C LYS A 261 -30.45 32.77 33.87
N SER A 262 -29.31 33.12 34.45
CA SER A 262 -29.20 33.43 35.89
C SER A 262 -29.37 34.93 36.08
N GLN A 263 -30.44 35.35 36.74
CA GLN A 263 -30.53 36.64 37.40
C GLN A 263 -30.38 36.44 38.92
N ILE A 264 -29.74 37.43 39.52
CA ILE A 264 -29.16 37.53 40.86
C ILE A 264 -30.20 37.92 41.92
N SER A 265 -30.07 37.40 43.15
CA SER A 265 -30.29 38.09 44.44
C SER A 265 -30.02 37.07 45.56
N SER A 266 -28.90 37.14 46.27
CA SER A 266 -28.57 37.98 47.44
C SER A 266 -28.98 37.34 48.78
N ASP A 267 -28.12 37.57 49.77
CA ASP A 267 -28.24 37.31 51.21
C ASP A 267 -27.91 35.89 51.71
N VAL A 268 -27.23 35.64 52.83
CA VAL A 268 -26.18 36.28 53.67
C VAL A 268 -25.96 35.26 54.81
N ASP A 269 -24.74 35.23 55.36
CA ASP A 269 -24.33 34.68 56.67
C ASP A 269 -24.22 33.16 56.91
N GLY A 270 -23.12 32.81 57.58
CA GLY A 270 -22.99 31.58 58.35
C GLY A 270 -21.58 30.98 58.36
N GLN A 271 -20.77 31.36 59.36
CA GLN A 271 -19.52 30.72 59.80
C GLN A 271 -19.70 29.18 59.95
N GLU A 272 -18.70 28.33 59.80
CA GLU A 272 -17.71 28.06 60.84
C GLU A 272 -16.56 27.15 60.35
N LYS A 273 -15.42 27.29 61.04
CA LYS A 273 -14.17 26.55 60.90
C LYS A 273 -14.30 25.11 61.40
N THR A 274 -13.47 24.19 60.91
CA THR A 274 -12.66 23.32 61.79
C THR A 274 -11.48 22.70 61.06
N GLU A 275 -10.34 22.74 61.74
CA GLU A 275 -9.01 22.23 61.38
C GLU A 275 -8.91 20.71 61.55
N THR A 276 -7.89 20.11 60.91
CA THR A 276 -6.84 19.18 61.43
C THR A 276 -6.31 18.36 60.24
N ALA A 277 -5.08 18.50 59.74
CA ALA A 277 -3.73 18.35 60.30
C ALA A 277 -3.23 16.90 60.44
N ALA A 278 -2.15 16.61 59.67
CA ALA A 278 -1.05 15.63 59.88
C ALA A 278 -1.42 14.12 59.76
N ASP A 279 -0.54 13.19 59.36
CA ASP A 279 0.91 13.18 59.41
C ASP A 279 1.56 12.01 58.62
N VAL A 280 2.85 12.20 58.26
CA VAL A 280 4.01 11.28 58.34
C VAL A 280 4.14 9.99 57.47
N THR A 281 5.17 10.05 56.57
CA THR A 281 6.32 9.13 56.28
C THR A 281 6.07 7.62 56.01
N ASP A 282 6.90 6.84 55.31
CA ASP A 282 8.37 6.81 55.19
C ASP A 282 8.80 5.91 54.00
N LYS A 283 10.05 6.13 53.54
CA LYS A 283 11.09 5.22 52.99
C LYS A 283 10.69 3.79 52.51
N THR A 284 11.26 3.18 51.45
CA THR A 284 12.69 2.97 51.13
C THR A 284 12.78 2.14 49.83
N ALA A 285 13.79 2.40 48.99
CA ALA A 285 14.40 1.41 48.09
C ALA A 285 15.69 0.87 48.77
N PRO A 286 16.59 0.06 48.15
CA PRO A 286 16.51 -0.81 46.95
C PRO A 286 17.04 -2.24 47.25
N ASN A 287 17.04 -3.16 46.28
CA ASN A 287 18.20 -4.06 46.11
C ASN A 287 18.29 -4.71 44.73
N THR A 288 19.48 -4.55 44.16
CA THR A 288 20.15 -5.24 43.06
C THR A 288 20.42 -6.71 43.36
N VAL A 289 20.34 -7.59 42.36
CA VAL A 289 21.26 -8.74 42.18
C VAL A 289 21.42 -9.03 40.68
N GLU A 290 22.65 -8.86 40.20
CA GLU A 290 23.19 -9.44 38.97
C GLU A 290 23.35 -10.96 39.14
N THR A 291 23.22 -11.75 38.06
CA THR A 291 24.17 -12.85 37.80
C THR A 291 24.09 -13.32 36.35
N SER A 292 25.26 -13.36 35.75
CA SER A 292 25.66 -13.90 34.47
C SER A 292 25.76 -15.43 34.49
N THR A 293 25.72 -16.05 33.30
CA THR A 293 26.41 -17.27 32.81
C THR A 293 25.73 -17.61 31.47
N GLU A 294 26.29 -17.38 30.29
CA GLU A 294 27.48 -17.95 29.61
C GLU A 294 27.42 -19.47 29.35
N ASN A 295 27.77 -19.83 28.10
CA ASN A 295 28.06 -21.15 27.50
C ASN A 295 26.86 -21.97 26.97
N ASP A 296 26.91 -22.67 25.83
CA ASP A 296 27.95 -22.88 24.82
C ASP A 296 27.29 -23.40 23.54
N ASN A 297 27.87 -23.04 22.40
CA ASN A 297 27.61 -23.65 21.09
C ASN A 297 28.58 -24.84 20.91
N PRO A 298 28.21 -25.91 20.19
CA PRO A 298 28.88 -26.06 18.90
C PRO A 298 28.01 -26.68 17.78
N SER A 299 28.28 -26.23 16.55
CA SER A 299 28.09 -27.00 15.30
C SER A 299 29.50 -27.40 14.78
N PRO A 300 29.69 -28.04 13.61
CA PRO A 300 28.76 -28.77 12.71
C PRO A 300 29.30 -30.15 12.27
N GLU A 301 28.45 -31.02 11.69
CA GLU A 301 28.91 -32.10 10.82
C GLU A 301 28.25 -32.05 9.43
N THR A 302 29.13 -32.04 8.44
CA THR A 302 28.93 -32.12 7.00
C THR A 302 28.56 -33.53 6.54
N ILE A 303 27.52 -33.67 5.70
CA ILE A 303 27.42 -34.78 4.74
C ILE A 303 27.00 -34.22 3.38
N THR A 304 27.90 -34.40 2.42
CA THR A 304 27.77 -34.23 0.98
C THR A 304 27.04 -35.41 0.36
N GLU A 305 26.08 -35.17 -0.54
CA GLU A 305 25.74 -36.12 -1.60
C GLU A 305 25.20 -35.40 -2.84
N GLU A 306 26.00 -35.40 -3.91
CA GLU A 306 25.65 -34.99 -5.26
C GLU A 306 24.67 -35.98 -5.90
N LYS A 307 23.57 -35.49 -6.49
CA LYS A 307 22.83 -36.22 -7.53
C LYS A 307 22.63 -35.37 -8.79
N LYS A 308 23.17 -35.93 -9.87
CA LYS A 308 23.23 -35.48 -11.27
C LYS A 308 21.88 -35.03 -11.84
N LYS A 309 21.87 -33.87 -12.53
CA LYS A 309 20.84 -33.43 -13.49
C LYS A 309 21.07 -34.08 -14.87
N PRO A 310 20.03 -34.46 -15.63
CA PRO A 310 20.18 -34.78 -17.04
C PRO A 310 20.02 -33.53 -17.94
N ALA A 311 20.86 -33.46 -18.96
CA ALA A 311 20.96 -32.40 -19.95
C ALA A 311 19.72 -32.31 -20.87
N ARG A 312 19.24 -31.08 -21.16
CA ARG A 312 18.24 -30.80 -22.19
C ARG A 312 18.92 -30.38 -23.50
N LYS A 313 18.55 -31.05 -24.59
CA LYS A 313 19.01 -30.78 -25.97
C LYS A 313 18.53 -29.40 -26.49
N PRO A 314 19.29 -28.73 -27.38
CA PRO A 314 18.91 -27.41 -27.91
C PRO A 314 17.80 -27.51 -28.95
N ARG A 315 16.80 -26.62 -28.85
CA ARG A 315 15.68 -26.50 -29.79
C ARG A 315 16.08 -25.59 -30.96
N LYS A 316 15.90 -26.10 -32.19
CA LYS A 316 16.21 -25.43 -33.45
C LYS A 316 15.46 -24.10 -33.58
N THR A 317 16.18 -23.05 -33.95
CA THR A 317 15.69 -21.76 -34.40
C THR A 317 15.05 -21.89 -35.79
N ARG A 318 13.91 -21.22 -36.03
CA ARG A 318 13.38 -20.96 -37.37
C ARG A 318 13.11 -19.47 -37.50
N ALA A 319 13.81 -18.84 -38.43
CA ALA A 319 13.70 -17.43 -38.76
C ALA A 319 12.51 -17.14 -39.69
N THR A 320 11.83 -16.04 -39.35
CA THR A 320 11.25 -14.94 -40.17
C THR A 320 10.29 -15.20 -41.34
N LYS A 321 9.15 -14.47 -41.29
CA LYS A 321 8.79 -13.44 -42.30
C LYS A 321 7.74 -12.46 -41.73
N PRO A 322 7.80 -11.16 -42.07
CA PRO A 322 6.95 -10.13 -41.50
C PRO A 322 5.62 -9.99 -42.26
N LYS A 323 4.54 -9.66 -41.55
CA LYS A 323 3.29 -9.14 -42.13
C LYS A 323 3.04 -7.75 -41.56
N SER A 324 2.98 -6.76 -42.45
CA SER A 324 2.26 -5.50 -42.25
C SER A 324 0.74 -5.78 -42.15
N PRO A 325 -0.04 -4.94 -41.45
CA PRO A 325 -0.72 -3.85 -42.17
C PRO A 325 -0.98 -2.56 -41.35
N SER A 326 -1.53 -1.60 -42.08
CA SER A 326 -1.93 -0.24 -41.78
C SER A 326 -3.00 -0.03 -40.69
N LYS A 327 -2.92 1.15 -40.05
CA LYS A 327 -3.99 2.10 -39.63
C LYS A 327 -5.40 1.53 -39.34
N THR A 328 -5.98 1.86 -38.18
CA THR A 328 -7.05 2.88 -38.00
C THR A 328 -7.45 2.98 -36.51
N LYS A 329 -7.64 4.22 -36.03
CA LYS A 329 -8.18 4.62 -34.72
C LYS A 329 -9.52 3.94 -34.39
N LYS A 330 -9.73 3.58 -33.11
CA LYS A 330 -11.02 3.70 -32.42
C LYS A 330 -10.78 3.92 -30.92
N GLN A 331 -11.21 5.08 -30.43
CA GLN A 331 -11.44 5.36 -29.01
C GLN A 331 -12.43 4.33 -28.46
N ALA A 332 -12.07 3.68 -27.37
CA ALA A 332 -13.00 2.90 -26.56
C ALA A 332 -13.20 3.64 -25.23
N SER A 333 -14.46 3.99 -25.00
CA SER A 333 -15.03 4.63 -23.83
C SER A 333 -14.89 3.77 -22.57
N ASP A 334 -14.64 4.46 -21.46
CA ASP A 334 -14.68 3.98 -20.09
C ASP A 334 -16.02 3.32 -19.73
N PRO A 335 -16.07 2.07 -19.23
CA PRO A 335 -17.28 1.51 -18.65
C PRO A 335 -17.33 1.85 -17.15
N SER A 336 -18.15 2.83 -16.84
CA SER A 336 -18.62 3.13 -15.48
C SER A 336 -19.18 1.88 -14.79
N LEU A 337 -18.91 1.79 -13.50
CA LEU A 337 -19.42 0.76 -12.58
C LEU A 337 -20.96 0.69 -12.65
N PRO A 338 -21.58 -0.49 -12.53
CA PRO A 338 -22.99 -0.57 -12.20
C PRO A 338 -23.19 -0.19 -10.72
N GLU A 339 -24.01 0.82 -10.48
CA GLU A 339 -24.69 1.04 -9.21
C GLU A 339 -25.51 -0.21 -8.85
N GLU A 340 -25.65 -0.45 -7.54
CA GLU A 340 -26.38 -1.56 -6.89
C GLU A 340 -25.58 -2.85 -6.63
N ALA A 341 -24.94 -2.88 -5.46
CA ALA A 341 -24.91 -4.06 -4.59
C ALA A 341 -24.49 -3.66 -3.17
N ILE A 342 -25.51 -3.39 -2.34
CA ILE A 342 -25.62 -3.42 -0.85
C ILE A 342 -24.39 -3.00 -0.04
#